data_AF-A0A3T1D7E4-F1
#
_entry.id   AF-A0A3T1D7E4-F1
#
_cell.length_a   1.000
_cell.length_b   1.000
_cell.length_c   1.000
_cell.angle_alpha   90.00
_cell.angle_beta   90.00
_cell.angle_gamma   90.00
#
_symmetry.space_group_name_H-M   'P 1'
#
loop_
_entity.id
_entity.type
_entity.pdbx_description
1 polymer ?
#
loop_
_entity_poly.entity_id
_entity_poly.type
_entity_poly.pdbx_seq_one_letter_code
_entity_poly.pdbx_strand_id
1 'polypeptide(L)'
;MSESIDPQIASTFYQYGKASYLDVGGQFYYPEEISIGSDVSIHGYYWLNIIAPGVGSKPKIIIGDGCTCDEGLIISALNRIELKRDVIIESRVFISDTDHEYRQVGKPITAQSIIETSGVVCIEEGVRIGANSVIVGHIRIGRGSIVLPGSVVEQDVPEQCIVGGAPAQIVQIYEPVLDKWVDVGKKTNYPTPLFTLKQPPPLLSICIPTYNRSANLDRCLHSILTQIKTGTPVEVLVSDNASTDDTPEVVRRYAARYPFVKYSRNSENIGADRNIYHVMRLAQGTFIKMQGDDDYCVEGTLMPLIDVVRNHSDCGIIHIHTHNNDRRVYTAEGAQAFLSSTAIMSTFISGMILRKEDLEQVEQPDLFLDSSFNQMYLQYAILTKNPKFCVVNWSMFHFEGNQPSGYNFGEVVIRSYQSILSHFIGKGLTEDNVREEKMRALYSYILPWFRGIIANRYRTDISRFEDIFSEHYRDEPYYEQALSEIRTLTASSQS
;
A
#
# COMPACT_ATOMS: atom_id res chain seq x y z
N MET A 1 -45.49 8.15 21.82
CA MET A 1 -44.46 7.21 21.33
C MET A 1 -44.85 6.95 19.89
N SER A 2 -44.02 7.33 18.93
CA SER A 2 -44.23 6.86 17.57
C SER A 2 -44.04 5.34 17.54
N GLU A 3 -44.76 4.67 16.65
CA GLU A 3 -44.65 3.23 16.47
C GLU A 3 -43.58 2.95 15.41
N SER A 4 -42.78 1.89 15.62
CA SER A 4 -41.87 1.39 14.59
C SER A 4 -42.65 0.58 13.55
N ILE A 5 -42.11 0.43 12.34
CA ILE A 5 -42.60 -0.55 11.37
C ILE A 5 -42.75 -1.95 11.99
N ASP A 6 -43.75 -2.68 11.53
CA ASP A 6 -44.05 -4.03 12.01
C ASP A 6 -42.90 -5.02 11.70
N PRO A 7 -42.59 -5.99 12.59
CA PRO A 7 -41.54 -6.98 12.36
C PRO A 7 -41.65 -7.78 11.05
N GLN A 8 -42.88 -8.02 10.56
CA GLN A 8 -43.12 -8.68 9.26
C GLN A 8 -42.71 -7.79 8.08
N ILE A 9 -42.82 -6.47 8.22
CA ILE A 9 -42.30 -5.53 7.23
C ILE A 9 -40.77 -5.48 7.32
N ALA A 10 -40.23 -5.38 8.55
CA ALA A 10 -38.78 -5.37 8.78
C ALA A 10 -38.07 -6.60 8.19
N SER A 11 -38.72 -7.77 8.21
CA SER A 11 -38.16 -9.01 7.63
C SER A 11 -38.12 -9.04 6.10
N THR A 12 -38.74 -8.08 5.41
CA THR A 12 -38.66 -7.94 3.95
C THR A 12 -37.38 -7.25 3.48
N PHE A 13 -36.65 -6.59 4.38
CA PHE A 13 -35.39 -5.92 4.06
C PHE A 13 -34.29 -6.95 3.76
N TYR A 14 -33.30 -6.58 2.94
CA TYR A 14 -32.10 -7.42 2.73
C TYR A 14 -31.46 -7.82 4.05
N GLN A 15 -31.37 -6.86 4.96
CA GLN A 15 -30.95 -7.03 6.34
C GLN A 15 -31.66 -5.97 7.19
N TYR A 16 -32.08 -6.37 8.39
CA TYR A 16 -32.61 -5.46 9.40
C TYR A 16 -31.95 -5.78 10.74
N GLY A 17 -31.07 -4.88 11.19
CA GLY A 17 -30.29 -5.08 12.42
C GLY A 17 -31.12 -5.00 13.69
N LYS A 18 -30.52 -5.46 14.80
CA LYS A 18 -31.17 -5.45 16.11
C LYS A 18 -31.29 -4.02 16.62
N ALA A 19 -32.32 -3.77 17.43
CA ALA A 19 -32.59 -2.47 18.05
C ALA A 19 -32.77 -1.29 17.07
N SER A 20 -32.94 -1.59 15.77
CA SER A 20 -33.22 -0.58 14.75
C SER A 20 -34.70 -0.24 14.70
N TYR A 21 -34.97 1.04 14.44
CA TYR A 21 -36.25 1.69 14.60
C TYR A 21 -36.55 2.59 13.41
N LEU A 22 -37.64 2.33 12.70
CA LEU A 22 -38.12 3.16 11.58
C LEU A 22 -39.57 3.55 11.87
N ASP A 23 -39.88 4.85 11.93
CA ASP A 23 -41.24 5.35 12.20
C ASP A 23 -42.28 4.83 11.18
N VAL A 24 -43.48 4.49 11.66
CA VAL A 24 -44.61 4.18 10.79
C VAL A 24 -44.97 5.38 9.90
N GLY A 25 -45.20 5.12 8.61
CA GLY A 25 -45.61 6.14 7.63
C GLY A 25 -44.55 6.51 6.60
N GLY A 26 -43.32 6.01 6.73
CA GLY A 26 -42.35 6.07 5.64
C GLY A 26 -42.69 5.13 4.47
N GLN A 27 -42.11 5.42 3.31
CA GLN A 27 -42.25 4.65 2.08
C GLN A 27 -40.91 4.03 1.69
N PHE A 28 -40.94 2.79 1.25
CA PHE A 28 -39.78 2.11 0.69
C PHE A 28 -40.21 1.23 -0.47
N TYR A 29 -39.33 1.09 -1.46
CA TYR A 29 -39.57 0.32 -2.67
C TYR A 29 -38.44 -0.70 -2.83
N TYR A 30 -38.80 -1.96 -3.07
CA TYR A 30 -37.85 -3.09 -3.16
C TYR A 30 -37.02 -3.26 -1.86
N PRO A 31 -37.67 -3.51 -0.70
CA PRO A 31 -36.98 -3.65 0.58
C PRO A 31 -35.88 -4.72 0.55
N GLU A 32 -36.02 -5.75 -0.26
CA GLU A 32 -35.02 -6.80 -0.47
C GLU A 32 -33.67 -6.29 -1.02
N GLU A 33 -33.59 -5.04 -1.49
CA GLU A 33 -32.35 -4.36 -1.88
C GLU A 33 -31.94 -3.24 -0.93
N ILE A 34 -32.56 -3.16 0.25
CA ILE A 34 -32.27 -2.17 1.29
C ILE A 34 -31.74 -2.90 2.52
N SER A 35 -30.57 -2.48 3.00
CA SER A 35 -29.93 -3.01 4.21
C SER A 35 -29.93 -1.96 5.32
N ILE A 36 -30.49 -2.31 6.47
CA ILE A 36 -30.52 -1.51 7.69
C ILE A 36 -29.63 -2.22 8.73
N GLY A 37 -28.63 -1.50 9.23
CA GLY A 37 -27.72 -1.93 10.29
C GLY A 37 -28.42 -2.07 11.64
N SER A 38 -27.64 -2.31 12.70
CA SER A 38 -28.13 -2.36 14.08
C SER A 38 -28.13 -0.95 14.71
N ASP A 39 -29.01 -0.73 15.67
CA ASP A 39 -29.13 0.54 16.40
C ASP A 39 -29.36 1.76 15.47
N VAL A 40 -30.04 1.55 14.34
CA VAL A 40 -30.42 2.62 13.40
C VAL A 40 -31.74 3.26 13.81
N SER A 41 -31.86 4.59 13.77
CA SER A 41 -33.14 5.28 13.96
C SER A 41 -33.50 6.16 12.76
N ILE A 42 -34.71 6.00 12.22
CA ILE A 42 -35.26 6.87 11.17
C ILE A 42 -36.61 7.38 11.63
N HIS A 43 -36.74 8.69 11.75
CA HIS A 43 -37.92 9.36 12.30
C HIS A 43 -38.74 10.05 11.22
N GLY A 44 -40.04 10.25 11.50
CA GLY A 44 -40.98 10.93 10.63
C GLY A 44 -41.22 10.26 9.28
N TYR A 45 -41.68 11.04 8.30
CA TYR A 45 -41.81 10.57 6.93
C TYR A 45 -40.44 10.36 6.30
N TYR A 46 -40.22 9.23 5.64
CA TYR A 46 -39.02 8.97 4.84
C TYR A 46 -39.39 8.30 3.52
N TRP A 47 -38.51 8.39 2.52
CA TRP A 47 -38.68 7.70 1.24
C TRP A 47 -37.38 7.02 0.79
N LEU A 48 -37.34 5.69 0.83
CA LEU A 48 -36.22 4.86 0.37
C LEU A 48 -36.59 4.22 -0.97
N ASN A 49 -36.12 4.80 -2.06
CA ASN A 49 -36.50 4.44 -3.41
C ASN A 49 -35.37 3.70 -4.15
N ILE A 50 -35.67 2.51 -4.67
CA ILE A 50 -34.81 1.81 -5.63
C ILE A 50 -35.38 2.03 -7.03
N ILE A 51 -34.64 2.76 -7.88
CA ILE A 51 -35.12 3.22 -9.19
C ILE A 51 -35.24 2.07 -10.19
N ALA A 52 -34.24 1.19 -10.22
CA ALA A 52 -34.23 0.00 -11.06
C ALA A 52 -33.81 -1.19 -10.20
N PRO A 53 -34.72 -2.08 -9.80
CA PRO A 53 -34.35 -3.25 -9.00
C PRO A 53 -33.39 -4.15 -9.77
N GLY A 54 -32.40 -4.70 -9.09
CA GLY A 54 -31.55 -5.78 -9.59
C GLY A 54 -32.14 -7.17 -9.29
N VAL A 55 -31.26 -8.18 -9.25
CA VAL A 55 -31.63 -9.57 -8.92
C VAL A 55 -31.59 -9.81 -7.39
N GLY A 56 -31.63 -8.77 -6.54
CA GLY A 56 -31.65 -8.91 -5.08
C GLY A 56 -30.40 -9.50 -4.42
N SER A 57 -29.31 -9.74 -5.17
CA SER A 57 -28.10 -10.39 -4.64
C SER A 57 -27.22 -9.47 -3.76
N LYS A 58 -27.37 -8.15 -3.88
CA LYS A 58 -26.63 -7.14 -3.12
C LYS A 58 -27.53 -5.92 -2.85
N PRO A 59 -27.49 -5.35 -1.63
CA PRO A 59 -28.28 -4.16 -1.32
C PRO A 59 -27.70 -2.92 -2.01
N LYS A 60 -28.59 -2.04 -2.47
CA LYS A 60 -28.29 -0.76 -3.11
C LYS A 60 -28.33 0.39 -2.14
N ILE A 61 -29.31 0.43 -1.23
CA ILE A 61 -29.31 1.36 -0.10
C ILE A 61 -28.78 0.61 1.11
N ILE A 62 -27.73 1.15 1.73
CA ILE A 62 -27.11 0.56 2.93
C ILE A 62 -27.02 1.64 3.98
N ILE A 63 -27.69 1.44 5.11
CA ILE A 63 -27.64 2.32 6.27
C ILE A 63 -26.88 1.57 7.36
N GLY A 64 -25.65 1.99 7.65
CA GLY A 64 -24.76 1.34 8.60
C GLY A 64 -25.21 1.44 10.06
N ASP A 65 -24.55 0.69 10.93
CA ASP A 65 -24.89 0.64 12.36
C ASP A 65 -24.84 2.02 13.02
N GLY A 66 -25.76 2.29 13.95
CA GLY A 66 -25.78 3.53 14.75
C GLY A 66 -26.19 4.79 14.00
N CYS A 67 -26.63 4.70 12.74
CA CYS A 67 -27.08 5.88 12.00
C CYS A 67 -28.38 6.44 12.57
N THR A 68 -28.47 7.77 12.66
CA THR A 68 -29.68 8.47 13.10
C THR A 68 -30.16 9.42 12.01
N CYS A 69 -31.44 9.36 11.69
CA CYS A 69 -32.06 10.14 10.63
C CYS A 69 -33.34 10.81 11.14
N ASP A 70 -33.39 12.13 11.04
CA ASP A 70 -34.57 12.93 11.38
C ASP A 70 -35.64 12.87 10.26
N GLU A 71 -36.74 13.58 10.47
CA GLU A 71 -37.87 13.59 9.54
C GLU A 71 -37.53 14.07 8.12
N GLY A 72 -38.14 13.43 7.12
CA GLY A 72 -38.07 13.85 5.73
C GLY A 72 -36.87 13.33 4.95
N LEU A 73 -36.17 12.29 5.43
CA LEU A 73 -35.09 11.66 4.67
C LEU A 73 -35.62 11.07 3.35
N ILE A 74 -35.01 11.46 2.23
CA ILE A 74 -35.28 10.88 0.92
C ILE A 74 -33.97 10.33 0.35
N ILE A 75 -33.94 9.03 0.08
CA ILE A 75 -32.82 8.35 -0.59
C ILE A 75 -33.36 7.70 -1.87
N SER A 76 -32.78 8.05 -3.02
CA SER A 76 -33.17 7.49 -4.31
C SER A 76 -31.97 6.90 -5.04
N ALA A 77 -31.86 5.57 -5.05
CA ALA A 77 -30.71 4.83 -5.55
C ALA A 77 -31.02 4.11 -6.88
N LEU A 78 -30.21 4.37 -7.90
CA LEU A 78 -30.10 3.56 -9.12
C LEU A 78 -29.00 2.49 -8.98
N ASN A 79 -27.84 2.89 -8.48
CA ASN A 79 -26.62 2.10 -8.41
C ASN A 79 -26.35 1.62 -6.97
N ARG A 80 -25.86 2.51 -6.10
CA ARG A 80 -25.56 2.23 -4.70
C ARG A 80 -25.38 3.52 -3.88
N ILE A 81 -26.04 3.57 -2.72
CA ILE A 81 -25.91 4.62 -1.72
C ILE A 81 -25.59 3.96 -0.38
N GLU A 82 -24.48 4.36 0.22
CA GLU A 82 -23.96 3.78 1.45
C GLU A 82 -23.75 4.86 2.51
N LEU A 83 -24.48 4.74 3.61
CA LEU A 83 -24.16 5.42 4.87
C LEU A 83 -23.34 4.43 5.71
N LYS A 84 -22.12 4.80 6.06
CA LYS A 84 -21.31 4.03 7.01
C LYS A 84 -21.83 4.22 8.43
N ARG A 85 -21.15 3.63 9.40
CA ARG A 85 -21.60 3.66 10.80
C ARG A 85 -21.65 5.08 11.38
N ASP A 86 -22.54 5.28 12.34
CA ASP A 86 -22.62 6.50 13.16
C ASP A 86 -22.79 7.79 12.32
N VAL A 87 -23.47 7.70 11.16
CA VAL A 87 -23.84 8.87 10.34
C VAL A 87 -25.09 9.52 10.91
N ILE A 88 -25.06 10.84 11.04
CA ILE A 88 -26.19 11.64 11.53
C ILE A 88 -26.77 12.44 10.35
N ILE A 89 -28.06 12.24 10.09
CA ILE A 89 -28.82 12.92 9.04
C ILE A 89 -29.91 13.76 9.68
N GLU A 90 -29.81 15.08 9.55
CA GLU A 90 -30.86 16.00 10.01
C GLU A 90 -32.05 16.07 9.03
N SER A 91 -33.07 16.86 9.37
CA SER A 91 -34.35 16.83 8.68
C SER A 91 -34.26 17.19 7.18
N ARG A 92 -35.05 16.51 6.35
CA ARG A 92 -35.32 16.84 4.93
C ARG A 92 -34.09 16.80 4.04
N VAL A 93 -33.18 15.87 4.32
CA VAL A 93 -32.01 15.61 3.45
C VAL A 93 -32.43 14.74 2.26
N PHE A 94 -32.01 15.14 1.07
CA PHE A 94 -32.18 14.39 -0.17
C PHE A 94 -30.85 13.81 -0.64
N ILE A 95 -30.80 12.51 -0.90
CA ILE A 95 -29.60 11.80 -1.37
C ILE A 95 -29.96 11.02 -2.65
N SER A 96 -29.23 11.25 -3.74
CA SER A 96 -29.40 10.47 -4.97
C SER A 96 -28.08 10.21 -5.69
N ASP A 97 -27.94 9.02 -6.25
CA ASP A 97 -26.76 8.60 -7.01
C ASP A 97 -26.97 8.66 -8.53
N THR A 98 -28.03 9.30 -8.99
CA THR A 98 -28.36 9.37 -10.41
C THR A 98 -28.93 10.72 -10.78
N ASP A 99 -28.78 11.09 -12.04
CA ASP A 99 -29.47 12.20 -12.68
C ASP A 99 -29.96 11.79 -14.08
N HIS A 100 -30.89 12.53 -14.65
CA HIS A 100 -31.43 12.25 -15.99
C HIS A 100 -30.56 12.86 -17.09
N GLU A 101 -30.48 12.22 -18.26
CA GLU A 101 -29.89 12.86 -19.43
C GLU A 101 -30.84 13.96 -19.96
N TYR A 102 -30.28 15.15 -20.18
CA TYR A 102 -31.04 16.30 -20.67
C TYR A 102 -30.45 16.90 -21.96
N ARG A 103 -29.46 16.24 -22.57
CA ARG A 103 -28.72 16.77 -23.73
C ARG A 103 -29.52 16.74 -25.03
N GLN A 104 -30.57 15.92 -25.15
CA GLN A 104 -31.42 15.86 -26.35
C GLN A 104 -32.55 16.89 -26.28
N VAL A 105 -32.23 18.13 -26.65
CA VAL A 105 -33.19 19.24 -26.72
C VAL A 105 -34.37 18.88 -27.63
N GLY A 106 -35.60 19.02 -27.13
CA GLY A 106 -36.84 18.71 -27.85
C GLY A 106 -37.47 17.35 -27.52
N LYS A 107 -36.79 16.48 -26.77
CA LYS A 107 -37.38 15.28 -26.17
C LYS A 107 -37.67 15.52 -24.68
N PRO A 108 -38.85 15.12 -24.15
CA PRO A 108 -39.09 15.12 -22.72
C PRO A 108 -37.99 14.35 -21.97
N ILE A 109 -37.57 14.81 -20.79
CA ILE A 109 -36.50 14.17 -19.99
C ILE A 109 -36.80 12.69 -19.73
N THR A 110 -38.07 12.35 -19.50
CA THR A 110 -38.54 10.96 -19.32
C THR A 110 -38.38 10.07 -20.55
N ALA A 111 -38.20 10.66 -21.73
CA ALA A 111 -37.94 9.97 -23.00
C ALA A 111 -36.45 9.95 -23.38
N GLN A 112 -35.58 10.45 -22.49
CA GLN A 112 -34.12 10.40 -22.61
C GLN A 112 -33.56 9.32 -21.66
N SER A 113 -32.31 8.90 -21.88
CA SER A 113 -31.66 7.86 -21.08
C SER A 113 -31.26 8.37 -19.68
N ILE A 114 -30.96 7.46 -18.77
CA ILE A 114 -30.38 7.78 -17.46
C ILE A 114 -28.86 7.88 -17.62
N ILE A 115 -28.23 8.88 -16.99
CA ILE A 115 -26.77 9.04 -17.00
C ILE A 115 -26.17 8.01 -16.03
N GLU A 116 -25.07 7.36 -16.44
CA GLU A 116 -24.17 6.54 -15.59
C GLU A 116 -24.83 5.41 -14.77
N THR A 117 -24.83 4.20 -15.33
CA THR A 117 -25.32 2.96 -14.67
C THR A 117 -24.28 2.32 -13.74
N SER A 118 -23.35 3.10 -13.22
CA SER A 118 -22.33 2.63 -12.29
C SER A 118 -21.79 3.81 -11.48
N GLY A 119 -21.71 3.64 -10.16
CA GLY A 119 -21.21 4.67 -9.25
C GLY A 119 -21.75 4.44 -7.86
N VAL A 120 -21.22 5.19 -6.88
CA VAL A 120 -21.61 5.05 -5.47
C VAL A 120 -21.67 6.44 -4.84
N VAL A 121 -22.70 6.70 -4.04
CA VAL A 121 -22.66 7.75 -3.01
C VAL A 121 -22.23 7.10 -1.71
N CYS A 122 -21.09 7.51 -1.16
CA CYS A 122 -20.54 6.95 0.07
C CYS A 122 -20.40 8.05 1.14
N ILE A 123 -21.16 7.95 2.21
CA ILE A 123 -21.08 8.84 3.37
C ILE A 123 -20.34 8.07 4.48
N GLU A 124 -19.11 8.49 4.77
CA GLU A 124 -18.20 7.80 5.68
C GLU A 124 -18.60 7.92 7.15
N GLU A 125 -17.90 7.16 8.00
CA GLU A 125 -18.17 7.07 9.43
C GLU A 125 -18.17 8.44 10.13
N GLY A 126 -19.14 8.64 11.04
CA GLY A 126 -19.21 9.82 11.89
C GLY A 126 -19.48 11.14 11.16
N VAL A 127 -19.99 11.09 9.92
CA VAL A 127 -20.39 12.28 9.18
C VAL A 127 -21.72 12.83 9.70
N ARG A 128 -21.84 14.15 9.77
CA ARG A 128 -23.12 14.85 10.02
C ARG A 128 -23.60 15.59 8.77
N ILE A 129 -24.83 15.33 8.34
CA ILE A 129 -25.49 16.05 7.25
C ILE A 129 -26.56 16.98 7.80
N GLY A 130 -26.36 18.29 7.64
CA GLY A 130 -27.26 19.32 8.14
C GLY A 130 -28.60 19.39 7.39
N ALA A 131 -29.63 19.90 8.06
CA ALA A 131 -31.00 19.89 7.55
C ALA A 131 -31.15 20.57 6.17
N ASN A 132 -32.08 20.08 5.35
CA ASN A 132 -32.40 20.57 4.01
C ASN A 132 -31.22 20.53 3.03
N SER A 133 -30.23 19.65 3.25
CA SER A 133 -29.11 19.48 2.32
C SER A 133 -29.45 18.49 1.20
N VAL A 134 -28.79 18.67 0.05
CA VAL A 134 -28.93 17.86 -1.16
C VAL A 134 -27.59 17.23 -1.47
N ILE A 135 -27.53 15.90 -1.58
CA ILE A 135 -26.34 15.11 -1.88
C ILE A 135 -26.59 14.38 -3.20
N VAL A 136 -25.84 14.72 -4.26
CA VAL A 136 -26.09 14.19 -5.61
C VAL A 136 -24.81 13.76 -6.33
N GLY A 137 -24.93 12.77 -7.21
CA GLY A 137 -23.85 12.29 -8.07
C GLY A 137 -23.18 11.01 -7.56
N HIS A 138 -21.90 10.81 -7.88
CA HIS A 138 -21.12 9.64 -7.45
C HIS A 138 -19.97 10.08 -6.55
N ILE A 139 -20.32 10.49 -5.33
CA ILE A 139 -19.42 11.22 -4.45
C ILE A 139 -19.17 10.51 -3.12
N ARG A 140 -18.03 10.83 -2.52
CA ARG A 140 -17.65 10.43 -1.17
C ARG A 140 -17.61 11.62 -0.23
N ILE A 141 -18.31 11.52 0.91
CA ILE A 141 -18.18 12.46 2.02
C ILE A 141 -17.30 11.80 3.09
N GLY A 142 -16.10 12.34 3.29
CA GLY A 142 -15.05 11.75 4.11
C GLY A 142 -15.35 11.74 5.61
N ARG A 143 -14.72 10.80 6.32
CA ARG A 143 -14.95 10.49 7.74
C ARG A 143 -14.90 11.74 8.63
N GLY A 144 -15.83 11.83 9.56
CA GLY A 144 -15.88 12.93 10.55
C GLY A 144 -16.17 14.32 9.96
N SER A 145 -16.65 14.41 8.72
CA SER A 145 -16.99 15.68 8.08
C SER A 145 -18.38 16.16 8.47
N ILE A 146 -18.61 17.46 8.30
CA ILE A 146 -19.88 18.11 8.60
C ILE A 146 -20.36 18.87 7.37
N VAL A 147 -21.55 18.55 6.90
CA VAL A 147 -22.28 19.35 5.90
C VAL A 147 -23.19 20.32 6.63
N LEU A 148 -23.01 21.62 6.42
CA LEU A 148 -23.85 22.64 7.03
C LEU A 148 -25.26 22.61 6.43
N PRO A 149 -26.31 22.99 7.19
CA PRO A 149 -27.69 23.00 6.68
C PRO A 149 -27.87 23.81 5.39
N GLY A 150 -28.75 23.32 4.51
CA GLY A 150 -29.08 23.96 3.22
C GLY A 150 -28.00 23.84 2.15
N SER A 151 -27.07 22.90 2.27
CA SER A 151 -25.96 22.76 1.31
C SER A 151 -26.30 21.83 0.15
N VAL A 152 -25.73 22.09 -1.03
CA VAL A 152 -25.81 21.21 -2.21
C VAL A 152 -24.43 20.63 -2.47
N VAL A 153 -24.25 19.34 -2.15
CA VAL A 153 -22.99 18.62 -2.29
C VAL A 153 -23.04 17.78 -3.56
N GLU A 154 -22.25 18.20 -4.54
CA GLU A 154 -22.14 17.58 -5.87
C GLU A 154 -20.70 17.11 -6.20
N GLN A 155 -19.79 17.22 -5.23
CA GLN A 155 -18.38 16.83 -5.33
C GLN A 155 -17.92 16.13 -4.05
N ASP A 156 -16.83 15.37 -4.13
CA ASP A 156 -16.21 14.72 -2.98
C ASP A 156 -15.85 15.72 -1.88
N VAL A 157 -16.15 15.36 -0.63
CA VAL A 157 -15.78 16.10 0.57
C VAL A 157 -14.64 15.35 1.26
N PRO A 158 -13.46 15.95 1.47
CA PRO A 158 -12.37 15.31 2.20
C PRO A 158 -12.76 15.01 3.66
N GLU A 159 -12.02 14.11 4.31
CA GLU A 159 -12.25 13.80 5.73
C GLU A 159 -12.03 15.03 6.61
N GLN A 160 -12.74 15.07 7.75
CA GLN A 160 -12.62 16.10 8.77
C GLN A 160 -12.69 17.53 8.20
N CYS A 161 -13.65 17.75 7.29
CA CYS A 161 -13.96 19.05 6.70
C CYS A 161 -15.37 19.50 7.09
N ILE A 162 -15.56 20.82 7.20
CA ILE A 162 -16.89 21.44 7.27
C ILE A 162 -17.17 22.08 5.93
N VAL A 163 -18.22 21.66 5.25
CA VAL A 163 -18.64 22.23 3.96
C VAL A 163 -19.99 22.94 4.08
N GLY A 164 -20.19 23.98 3.28
CA GLY A 164 -21.41 24.76 3.28
C GLY A 164 -21.70 25.45 1.95
N GLY A 165 -22.98 25.65 1.64
CA GLY A 165 -23.44 26.43 0.49
C GLY A 165 -23.96 25.59 -0.68
N ALA A 166 -24.36 26.26 -1.76
CA ALA A 166 -24.88 25.66 -2.98
C ALA A 166 -24.24 26.33 -4.21
N PRO A 167 -23.19 25.76 -4.82
CA PRO A 167 -22.58 24.48 -4.46
C PRO A 167 -21.80 24.53 -3.13
N ALA A 168 -21.71 23.40 -2.44
CA ALA A 168 -21.03 23.30 -1.16
C ALA A 168 -19.52 23.53 -1.33
N GLN A 169 -18.96 24.39 -0.50
CA GLN A 169 -17.53 24.68 -0.44
C GLN A 169 -16.98 24.41 0.96
N ILE A 170 -15.69 24.07 1.06
CA ILE A 170 -15.03 23.90 2.35
C ILE A 170 -14.99 25.25 3.07
N VAL A 171 -15.58 25.27 4.26
CA VAL A 171 -15.64 26.42 5.17
C VAL A 171 -14.54 26.31 6.23
N GLN A 172 -14.37 25.11 6.80
CA GLN A 172 -13.36 24.82 7.82
C GLN A 172 -12.71 23.46 7.59
N ILE A 173 -11.49 23.31 8.08
CA ILE A 173 -10.74 22.05 8.13
C ILE A 173 -10.28 21.77 9.55
N TYR A 174 -10.26 20.51 9.98
CA TYR A 174 -9.69 20.14 11.28
C TYR A 174 -8.16 20.05 11.16
N GLU A 175 -7.44 20.71 12.07
CA GLU A 175 -5.98 20.64 12.18
C GLU A 175 -5.60 19.76 13.38
N PRO A 176 -5.12 18.51 13.15
CA PRO A 176 -4.83 17.56 14.22
C PRO A 176 -3.75 18.03 15.19
N VAL A 177 -2.77 18.81 14.74
CA VAL A 177 -1.69 19.31 15.61
C VAL A 177 -2.22 20.35 16.59
N LEU A 178 -3.22 21.13 16.17
CA LEU A 178 -3.82 22.20 16.96
C LEU A 178 -5.06 21.76 17.73
N ASP A 179 -5.60 20.58 17.40
CA ASP A 179 -6.89 20.05 17.88
C ASP A 179 -8.04 21.05 17.70
N LYS A 180 -8.10 21.69 16.52
CA LYS A 180 -9.06 22.78 16.24
C LYS A 180 -9.52 22.79 14.79
N TRP A 181 -10.75 23.25 14.60
CA TRP A 181 -11.27 23.66 13.30
C TRP A 181 -10.69 25.02 12.90
N VAL A 182 -10.15 25.10 11.69
CA VAL A 182 -9.51 26.29 11.12
C VAL A 182 -10.33 26.76 9.91
N ASP A 183 -10.70 28.04 9.89
CA ASP A 183 -11.42 28.66 8.77
C ASP A 183 -10.54 28.75 7.52
N VAL A 184 -11.09 28.37 6.36
CA VAL A 184 -10.36 28.45 5.08
C VAL A 184 -10.45 29.87 4.45
N GLY A 185 -11.27 30.76 5.00
CA GLY A 185 -11.35 32.20 4.68
C GLY A 185 -11.92 32.53 3.28
N LYS A 186 -12.82 33.53 3.19
CA LYS A 186 -13.39 34.06 1.91
C LYS A 186 -12.40 34.85 1.03
N LYS A 187 -11.09 34.60 1.09
CA LYS A 187 -10.10 35.29 0.25
C LYS A 187 -9.64 34.40 -0.89
N THR A 188 -10.07 34.80 -2.09
CA THR A 188 -9.50 34.48 -3.39
C THR A 188 -7.97 34.67 -3.37
N ASN A 189 -7.23 33.61 -3.07
CA ASN A 189 -5.83 33.38 -3.48
C ASN A 189 -5.31 31.98 -3.08
N TYR A 190 -6.20 31.00 -2.98
CA TYR A 190 -5.77 29.61 -3.05
C TYR A 190 -5.83 29.18 -4.52
N PRO A 191 -4.70 28.82 -5.16
CA PRO A 191 -4.77 28.11 -6.42
C PRO A 191 -5.47 26.78 -6.16
N THR A 192 -6.71 26.63 -6.62
CA THR A 192 -7.36 25.32 -6.60
C THR A 192 -6.70 24.41 -7.66
N PRO A 193 -6.45 23.11 -7.38
CA PRO A 193 -6.52 22.41 -6.10
C PRO A 193 -5.13 21.97 -5.62
N LEU A 194 -4.81 22.19 -4.35
CA LEU A 194 -3.73 21.46 -3.67
C LEU A 194 -4.28 20.56 -2.55
N PHE A 195 -5.34 19.81 -2.84
CA PHE A 195 -5.58 18.55 -2.14
C PHE A 195 -6.14 17.53 -3.13
N THR A 196 -5.24 16.70 -3.66
CA THR A 196 -5.57 15.37 -4.16
C THR A 196 -6.25 14.58 -3.05
N LEU A 197 -7.37 13.93 -3.36
CA LEU A 197 -8.00 12.90 -2.54
C LEU A 197 -6.91 12.07 -1.84
N LYS A 198 -6.88 12.03 -0.50
CA LYS A 198 -6.23 10.89 0.17
C LYS A 198 -7.13 9.70 -0.13
N GLN A 199 -6.91 9.09 -1.29
CA GLN A 199 -7.29 7.70 -1.49
C GLN A 199 -6.75 6.91 -0.29
N PRO A 200 -7.49 5.88 0.20
CA PRO A 200 -6.93 4.99 1.21
C PRO A 200 -5.53 4.56 0.73
N PRO A 201 -4.53 4.50 1.62
CA PRO A 201 -3.16 4.22 1.23
C PRO A 201 -3.17 2.95 0.36
N PRO A 202 -2.39 2.92 -0.75
CA PRO A 202 -2.25 1.71 -1.53
C PRO A 202 -1.97 0.51 -0.63
N LEU A 203 -2.43 -0.68 -0.96
CA LEU A 203 -2.02 -1.88 -0.23
C LEU A 203 -0.50 -2.07 -0.33
N LEU A 204 0.07 -1.81 -1.52
CA LEU A 204 1.47 -2.07 -1.83
C LEU A 204 2.11 -0.91 -2.60
N SER A 205 3.24 -0.42 -2.10
CA SER A 205 4.15 0.45 -2.85
C SER A 205 5.29 -0.38 -3.42
N ILE A 206 5.37 -0.50 -4.74
CA ILE A 206 6.50 -1.14 -5.43
C ILE A 206 7.57 -0.07 -5.66
N CYS A 207 8.66 -0.15 -4.90
CA CYS A 207 9.70 0.86 -4.80
C CYS A 207 10.95 0.46 -5.59
N ILE A 208 11.30 1.27 -6.59
CA ILE A 208 12.38 1.02 -7.56
C ILE A 208 13.44 2.12 -7.43
N PRO A 209 14.55 1.89 -6.69
CA PRO A 209 15.71 2.77 -6.76
C PRO A 209 16.45 2.53 -8.08
N THR A 210 16.88 3.61 -8.74
CA THR A 210 17.59 3.52 -10.03
C THR A 210 18.67 4.59 -10.17
N TYR A 211 19.71 4.29 -10.96
CA TYR A 211 20.75 5.25 -11.33
C TYR A 211 21.44 4.85 -12.65
N ASN A 212 21.30 5.68 -13.69
CA ASN A 212 21.93 5.50 -15.01
C ASN A 212 21.70 4.11 -15.64
N ARG A 213 20.45 3.62 -15.59
CA ARG A 213 20.05 2.30 -16.08
C ARG A 213 18.71 2.35 -16.83
N SER A 214 18.52 3.38 -17.65
CA SER A 214 17.24 3.63 -18.34
C SER A 214 16.68 2.39 -19.08
N ALA A 215 17.53 1.60 -19.74
CA ALA A 215 17.11 0.39 -20.47
C ALA A 215 16.65 -0.76 -19.57
N ASN A 216 17.33 -0.99 -18.43
CA ASN A 216 16.90 -1.97 -17.44
C ASN A 216 15.59 -1.52 -16.79
N LEU A 217 15.52 -0.25 -16.39
CA LEU A 217 14.33 0.34 -15.79
C LEU A 217 13.11 0.22 -16.73
N ASP A 218 13.28 0.45 -18.03
CA ASP A 218 12.22 0.28 -19.02
C ASP A 218 11.64 -1.14 -19.01
N ARG A 219 12.53 -2.15 -19.04
CA ARG A 219 12.15 -3.57 -18.97
C ARG A 219 11.51 -3.92 -17.62
N CYS A 220 12.03 -3.39 -16.52
CA CYS A 220 11.49 -3.56 -15.17
C CYS A 220 10.06 -3.00 -15.07
N LEU A 221 9.85 -1.75 -15.45
CA LEU A 221 8.54 -1.10 -15.48
C LEU A 221 7.58 -1.84 -16.42
N HIS A 222 8.02 -2.26 -17.61
CA HIS A 222 7.20 -3.07 -18.49
C HIS A 222 6.72 -4.37 -17.82
N SER A 223 7.64 -5.11 -17.19
CA SER A 223 7.35 -6.39 -16.55
C SER A 223 6.35 -6.29 -15.39
N ILE A 224 6.31 -5.14 -14.71
CA ILE A 224 5.41 -4.88 -13.58
C ILE A 224 4.06 -4.36 -14.07
N LEU A 225 4.08 -3.28 -14.86
CA LEU A 225 2.89 -2.51 -15.21
C LEU A 225 1.94 -3.23 -16.14
N THR A 226 2.44 -4.19 -16.94
CA THR A 226 1.60 -5.04 -17.80
C THR A 226 0.79 -6.08 -17.01
N GLN A 227 1.18 -6.38 -15.78
CA GLN A 227 0.49 -7.36 -14.92
C GLN A 227 -0.53 -6.72 -13.97
N ILE A 228 -0.40 -5.42 -13.70
CA ILE A 228 -1.28 -4.70 -12.78
C ILE A 228 -2.64 -4.41 -13.44
N LYS A 229 -3.71 -4.88 -12.81
CA LYS A 229 -5.09 -4.63 -13.26
C LYS A 229 -5.58 -3.26 -12.77
N THR A 230 -6.42 -2.60 -13.57
CA THR A 230 -7.10 -1.35 -13.17
C THR A 230 -7.84 -1.53 -11.84
N GLY A 231 -7.70 -0.58 -10.92
CA GLY A 231 -8.33 -0.62 -9.59
C GLY A 231 -7.59 -1.47 -8.54
N THR A 232 -6.46 -2.10 -8.90
CA THR A 232 -5.57 -2.73 -7.91
C THR A 232 -4.99 -1.63 -7.01
N PRO A 233 -5.09 -1.73 -5.67
CA PRO A 233 -4.62 -0.70 -4.74
C PRO A 233 -3.08 -0.75 -4.63
N VAL A 234 -2.38 -0.33 -5.68
CA VAL A 234 -0.91 -0.32 -5.75
C VAL A 234 -0.42 1.02 -6.25
N GLU A 235 0.77 1.39 -5.80
CA GLU A 235 1.56 2.44 -6.44
C GLU A 235 2.93 1.89 -6.85
N VAL A 236 3.52 2.49 -7.87
CA VAL A 236 4.88 2.19 -8.31
C VAL A 236 5.71 3.46 -8.14
N LEU A 237 6.73 3.43 -7.30
CA LEU A 237 7.59 4.56 -7.00
C LEU A 237 8.97 4.35 -7.60
N VAL A 238 9.35 5.20 -8.54
CA VAL A 238 10.72 5.22 -9.07
C VAL A 238 11.50 6.33 -8.37
N SER A 239 12.59 5.97 -7.71
CA SER A 239 13.53 6.90 -7.08
C SER A 239 14.84 6.95 -7.87
N ASP A 240 14.94 7.98 -8.72
CA ASP A 240 16.10 8.25 -9.55
C ASP A 240 17.17 9.01 -8.78
N ASN A 241 18.34 8.39 -8.65
CA ASN A 241 19.48 8.91 -7.90
C ASN A 241 20.31 9.95 -8.67
N ALA A 242 19.64 10.93 -9.28
CA ALA A 242 20.22 11.95 -10.14
C ALA A 242 20.86 11.42 -11.43
N SER A 243 20.18 10.51 -12.12
CA SER A 243 20.63 9.96 -13.41
C SER A 243 20.82 11.05 -14.46
N THR A 244 21.76 10.79 -15.36
CA THR A 244 22.17 11.67 -16.47
C THR A 244 21.81 11.11 -17.85
N ASP A 245 21.27 9.90 -17.89
CA ASP A 245 20.78 9.22 -19.08
C ASP A 245 19.27 9.46 -19.30
N ASP A 246 18.64 8.65 -20.16
CA ASP A 246 17.23 8.75 -20.52
C ASP A 246 16.26 8.27 -19.41
N THR A 247 16.74 8.00 -18.20
CA THR A 247 15.91 7.56 -17.06
C THR A 247 14.68 8.45 -16.84
N PRO A 248 14.78 9.81 -16.82
CA PRO A 248 13.60 10.67 -16.65
C PRO A 248 12.58 10.53 -17.79
N GLU A 249 13.01 10.26 -19.02
CA GLU A 249 12.14 10.05 -20.17
C GLU A 249 11.36 8.74 -20.04
N VAL A 250 12.06 7.66 -19.68
CA VAL A 250 11.45 6.34 -19.47
C VAL A 250 10.32 6.43 -18.45
N VAL A 251 10.58 7.03 -17.28
CA VAL A 251 9.56 7.14 -16.23
C VAL A 251 8.39 8.02 -16.67
N ARG A 252 8.64 9.14 -17.34
CA ARG A 252 7.58 10.04 -17.83
C ARG A 252 6.63 9.35 -18.79
N ARG A 253 7.16 8.52 -19.70
CA ARG A 253 6.36 7.70 -20.64
C ARG A 253 5.40 6.78 -19.90
N TYR A 254 5.85 6.13 -18.84
CA TYR A 254 5.00 5.25 -18.03
C TYR A 254 4.02 6.02 -17.16
N ALA A 255 4.44 7.09 -16.50
CA ALA A 255 3.57 7.92 -15.66
C ALA A 255 2.41 8.56 -16.46
N ALA A 256 2.63 8.90 -17.74
CA ALA A 256 1.58 9.38 -18.64
C ALA A 256 0.49 8.33 -18.93
N ARG A 257 0.85 7.03 -18.88
CA ARG A 257 -0.07 5.91 -19.17
C ARG A 257 -0.66 5.27 -17.91
N TYR A 258 0.08 5.30 -16.81
CA TYR A 258 -0.25 4.63 -15.55
C TYR A 258 -0.22 5.66 -14.42
N PRO A 259 -1.37 6.25 -14.03
CA PRO A 259 -1.42 7.33 -13.03
C PRO A 259 -0.90 6.97 -11.63
N PHE A 260 -0.78 5.67 -11.33
CA PHE A 260 -0.23 5.15 -10.08
C PHE A 260 1.31 5.01 -10.09
N VAL A 261 1.98 5.36 -11.20
CA VAL A 261 3.44 5.49 -11.28
C VAL A 261 3.84 6.88 -10.83
N LYS A 262 4.67 6.98 -9.79
CA LYS A 262 5.22 8.24 -9.30
C LYS A 262 6.74 8.24 -9.45
N TYR A 263 7.27 9.44 -9.65
CA TYR A 263 8.69 9.66 -9.90
C TYR A 263 9.24 10.64 -8.87
N SER A 264 10.33 10.24 -8.21
CA SER A 264 11.15 11.10 -7.38
C SER A 264 12.56 11.11 -7.94
N ARG A 265 13.15 12.29 -8.08
CA ARG A 265 14.54 12.43 -8.53
C ARG A 265 15.32 13.22 -7.50
N ASN A 266 16.41 12.64 -7.02
CA ASN A 266 17.34 13.31 -6.13
C ASN A 266 18.06 14.43 -6.88
N SER A 267 18.43 15.51 -6.18
CA SER A 267 19.21 16.61 -6.74
C SER A 267 20.65 16.20 -7.07
N GLU A 268 21.16 15.20 -6.36
CA GLU A 268 22.49 14.63 -6.52
C GLU A 268 22.47 13.13 -6.21
N ASN A 269 23.54 12.42 -6.59
CA ASN A 269 23.67 11.01 -6.27
C ASN A 269 24.06 10.84 -4.79
N ILE A 270 23.13 10.32 -3.99
CA ILE A 270 23.29 10.13 -2.54
C ILE A 270 23.84 8.73 -2.16
N GLY A 271 24.23 7.92 -3.14
CA GLY A 271 24.61 6.51 -2.95
C GLY A 271 23.42 5.56 -2.92
N ALA A 272 23.70 4.26 -3.11
CA ALA A 272 22.66 3.23 -3.27
C ALA A 272 21.81 3.04 -2.00
N ASP A 273 22.45 2.85 -0.84
CA ASP A 273 21.76 2.64 0.44
C ASP A 273 20.82 3.78 0.79
N ARG A 274 21.30 5.02 0.63
CA ARG A 274 20.48 6.20 0.90
C ARG A 274 19.32 6.30 -0.07
N ASN A 275 19.50 5.95 -1.35
CA ASN A 275 18.40 5.95 -2.32
C ASN A 275 17.37 4.83 -2.06
N ILE A 276 17.83 3.64 -1.64
CA ILE A 276 16.96 2.55 -1.18
C ILE A 276 16.12 3.01 0.01
N TYR A 277 16.74 3.58 1.03
CA TYR A 277 16.02 4.05 2.20
C TYR A 277 15.13 5.27 1.88
N HIS A 278 15.57 6.14 0.98
CA HIS A 278 14.78 7.29 0.51
C HIS A 278 13.47 6.85 -0.14
N VAL A 279 13.50 5.88 -1.06
CA VAL A 279 12.27 5.40 -1.72
C VAL A 279 11.33 4.69 -0.73
N MET A 280 11.87 3.97 0.25
CA MET A 280 11.05 3.38 1.34
C MET A 280 10.29 4.47 2.11
N ARG A 281 10.90 5.63 2.37
CA ARG A 281 10.25 6.75 3.07
C ARG A 281 9.20 7.48 2.25
N LEU A 282 9.32 7.45 0.92
CA LEU A 282 8.33 8.03 0.02
C LEU A 282 7.08 7.15 -0.16
N ALA A 283 7.20 5.85 0.12
CA ALA A 283 6.11 4.89 0.05
C ALA A 283 4.90 5.34 0.87
N GLN A 284 3.72 5.29 0.28
CA GLN A 284 2.44 5.61 0.91
C GLN A 284 1.62 4.37 1.22
N GLY A 285 2.00 3.20 0.71
CA GLY A 285 1.24 1.98 0.88
C GLY A 285 1.44 1.30 2.23
N THR A 286 0.50 0.42 2.60
CA THR A 286 0.56 -0.37 3.84
C THR A 286 1.79 -1.28 3.87
N PHE A 287 2.16 -1.81 2.71
CA PHE A 287 3.38 -2.59 2.50
C PHE A 287 4.30 -1.93 1.49
N ILE A 288 5.61 -2.08 1.71
CA ILE A 288 6.68 -1.57 0.86
C ILE A 288 7.38 -2.77 0.23
N LYS A 289 7.16 -3.00 -1.06
CA LYS A 289 7.92 -3.97 -1.84
C LYS A 289 9.13 -3.26 -2.45
N MET A 290 10.32 -3.75 -2.19
CA MET A 290 11.51 -3.31 -2.92
C MET A 290 11.63 -4.05 -4.25
N GLN A 291 12.24 -3.39 -5.24
CA GLN A 291 12.41 -3.92 -6.59
C GLN A 291 13.67 -3.32 -7.23
N GLY A 292 14.64 -4.14 -7.60
CA GLY A 292 15.79 -3.75 -8.42
C GLY A 292 15.33 -3.32 -9.81
N ASP A 293 15.97 -2.29 -10.35
CA ASP A 293 15.71 -1.81 -11.72
C ASP A 293 16.19 -2.79 -12.80
N ASP A 294 16.95 -3.79 -12.41
CA ASP A 294 17.54 -4.89 -13.18
C ASP A 294 16.84 -6.25 -12.96
N ASP A 295 15.77 -6.28 -12.17
CA ASP A 295 14.98 -7.47 -11.90
C ASP A 295 13.60 -7.35 -12.58
N TYR A 296 13.22 -8.37 -13.34
CA TYR A 296 12.00 -8.37 -14.15
C TYR A 296 10.99 -9.39 -13.63
N CYS A 297 9.78 -8.96 -13.30
CA CYS A 297 8.74 -9.86 -12.84
C CYS A 297 8.32 -10.84 -13.93
N VAL A 298 8.32 -12.14 -13.61
CA VAL A 298 7.79 -13.20 -14.48
C VAL A 298 6.28 -12.98 -14.67
N GLU A 299 5.77 -13.21 -15.88
CA GLU A 299 4.35 -13.03 -16.18
C GLU A 299 3.45 -13.91 -15.31
N GLY A 300 2.35 -13.34 -14.81
CA GLY A 300 1.37 -14.05 -13.99
C GLY A 300 1.76 -14.21 -12.51
N THR A 301 2.89 -13.63 -12.08
CA THR A 301 3.38 -13.76 -10.71
C THR A 301 2.96 -12.61 -9.79
N LEU A 302 2.78 -11.40 -10.34
CA LEU A 302 2.57 -10.20 -9.53
C LEU A 302 1.19 -10.17 -8.83
N MET A 303 0.12 -10.55 -9.53
CA MET A 303 -1.22 -10.54 -8.93
C MET A 303 -1.36 -11.55 -7.77
N PRO A 304 -0.89 -12.81 -7.91
CA PRO A 304 -0.81 -13.73 -6.77
C PRO A 304 0.03 -13.23 -5.60
N LEU A 305 1.14 -12.51 -5.85
CA LEU A 305 1.92 -11.88 -4.78
C LEU A 305 1.09 -10.87 -4.00
N ILE A 306 0.31 -10.03 -4.70
CA ILE A 306 -0.56 -9.03 -4.10
C ILE A 306 -1.64 -9.70 -3.23
N ASP A 307 -2.15 -10.86 -3.64
CA ASP A 307 -3.09 -11.65 -2.82
C ASP A 307 -2.40 -12.22 -1.57
N VAL A 308 -1.15 -12.66 -1.66
CA VAL A 308 -0.35 -13.05 -0.49
C VAL A 308 -0.20 -11.87 0.47
N VAL A 309 0.18 -10.68 -0.03
CA VAL A 309 0.29 -9.46 0.79
C VAL A 309 -1.02 -9.14 1.50
N ARG A 310 -2.15 -9.23 0.78
CA ARG A 310 -3.48 -8.97 1.34
C ARG A 310 -3.84 -9.95 2.47
N ASN A 311 -3.52 -11.22 2.30
CA ASN A 311 -3.90 -12.29 3.23
C ASN A 311 -2.95 -12.45 4.43
N HIS A 312 -1.80 -11.77 4.43
CA HIS A 312 -0.79 -11.81 5.49
C HIS A 312 -0.54 -10.41 6.07
N SER A 313 -1.62 -9.63 6.25
CA SER A 313 -1.55 -8.23 6.67
C SER A 313 -0.96 -8.03 8.08
N ASP A 314 -0.88 -9.09 8.88
CA ASP A 314 -0.32 -9.10 10.22
C ASP A 314 1.18 -9.37 10.28
N CYS A 315 1.79 -9.84 9.19
CA CYS A 315 3.23 -10.07 9.09
C CYS A 315 3.99 -8.76 8.94
N GLY A 316 5.07 -8.57 9.71
CA GLY A 316 5.96 -7.41 9.55
C GLY A 316 6.83 -7.50 8.31
N ILE A 317 7.09 -8.73 7.84
CA ILE A 317 7.92 -9.03 6.67
C ILE A 317 7.24 -10.09 5.81
N ILE A 318 7.28 -9.92 4.49
CA ILE A 318 7.01 -10.98 3.52
C ILE A 318 8.26 -11.11 2.65
N HIS A 319 8.92 -12.27 2.72
CA HIS A 319 10.14 -12.57 2.00
C HIS A 319 9.87 -13.47 0.80
N ILE A 320 10.29 -13.06 -0.39
CA ILE A 320 10.20 -13.84 -1.62
C ILE A 320 11.54 -14.56 -1.83
N HIS A 321 11.52 -15.87 -1.65
CA HIS A 321 12.71 -16.69 -1.78
C HIS A 321 12.88 -17.16 -3.23
N THR A 322 13.77 -16.49 -3.95
CA THR A 322 13.88 -16.61 -5.41
C THR A 322 14.51 -17.91 -5.90
N HIS A 323 15.30 -18.57 -5.05
CA HIS A 323 16.01 -19.81 -5.36
C HIS A 323 15.24 -21.08 -4.95
N ASN A 324 14.13 -20.96 -4.22
CA ASN A 324 13.22 -22.08 -3.95
C ASN A 324 11.89 -21.86 -4.66
N ASN A 325 11.49 -22.80 -5.50
CA ASN A 325 10.27 -22.73 -6.29
C ASN A 325 9.28 -23.85 -5.95
N ASP A 326 9.29 -24.36 -4.71
CA ASP A 326 8.35 -25.38 -4.23
C ASP A 326 6.89 -24.87 -4.10
N ARG A 327 6.65 -23.57 -4.39
CA ARG A 327 5.36 -22.88 -4.37
C ARG A 327 4.69 -22.80 -3.00
N ARG A 328 5.42 -23.10 -1.92
CA ARG A 328 4.89 -22.95 -0.56
C ARG A 328 4.88 -21.48 -0.15
N VAL A 329 3.79 -21.11 0.51
CA VAL A 329 3.65 -19.86 1.25
C VAL A 329 3.38 -20.24 2.70
N TYR A 330 4.22 -19.80 3.63
CA TYR A 330 4.09 -20.15 5.04
C TYR A 330 4.53 -19.00 5.94
N THR A 331 3.96 -18.97 7.15
CA THR A 331 4.35 -18.01 8.19
C THR A 331 5.24 -18.68 9.24
N ALA A 332 6.15 -17.91 9.80
CA ALA A 332 6.95 -18.28 10.96
C ALA A 332 7.23 -17.03 11.81
N GLU A 333 7.85 -17.21 12.97
CA GLU A 333 8.06 -16.14 13.93
C GLU A 333 9.48 -16.13 14.49
N GLY A 334 10.03 -14.93 14.70
CA GLY A 334 11.31 -14.68 15.37
C GLY A 334 12.52 -14.64 14.44
N ALA A 335 13.56 -13.93 14.90
CA ALA A 335 14.78 -13.67 14.12
C ALA A 335 15.55 -14.94 13.75
N GLN A 336 15.63 -15.94 14.64
CA GLN A 336 16.29 -17.22 14.32
C GLN A 336 15.59 -17.98 13.18
N ALA A 337 14.24 -18.05 13.22
CA ALA A 337 13.47 -18.70 12.17
C ALA A 337 13.62 -17.93 10.85
N PHE A 338 13.58 -16.60 10.90
CA PHE A 338 13.80 -15.75 9.73
C PHE A 338 15.19 -15.97 9.12
N LEU A 339 16.24 -15.98 9.93
CA LEU A 339 17.60 -16.26 9.50
C LEU A 339 17.72 -17.66 8.86
N SER A 340 17.09 -18.67 9.47
CA SER A 340 17.11 -20.03 8.95
C SER A 340 16.40 -20.16 7.60
N SER A 341 15.31 -19.43 7.40
CA SER A 341 14.49 -19.45 6.18
C SER A 341 15.08 -18.64 5.03
N THR A 342 15.78 -17.55 5.32
CA THR A 342 16.23 -16.58 4.30
C THR A 342 17.75 -16.61 4.08
N ALA A 343 18.53 -16.94 5.11
CA ALA A 343 19.98 -16.80 5.11
C ALA A 343 20.42 -15.43 4.54
N ILE A 344 21.53 -15.39 3.82
CA ILE A 344 22.01 -14.18 3.16
C ILE A 344 21.05 -13.62 2.10
N MET A 345 20.02 -14.36 1.66
CA MET A 345 19.03 -13.84 0.70
C MET A 345 18.15 -12.74 1.27
N SER A 346 18.12 -12.56 2.59
CA SER A 346 17.50 -11.38 3.22
C SER A 346 18.13 -10.05 2.78
N THR A 347 19.33 -10.07 2.18
CA THR A 347 19.98 -8.87 1.62
C THR A 347 19.46 -8.47 0.23
N PHE A 348 18.78 -9.38 -0.47
CA PHE A 348 18.31 -9.19 -1.84
C PHE A 348 17.04 -8.32 -1.89
N ILE A 349 17.17 -7.08 -2.38
CA ILE A 349 16.09 -6.09 -2.32
C ILE A 349 14.80 -6.53 -3.03
N SER A 350 14.84 -7.17 -4.20
CA SER A 350 13.58 -7.55 -4.86
C SER A 350 12.80 -8.63 -4.12
N GLY A 351 13.48 -9.33 -3.21
CA GLY A 351 12.94 -10.38 -2.37
C GLY A 351 12.28 -9.91 -1.07
N MET A 352 12.19 -8.60 -0.80
CA MET A 352 11.63 -8.11 0.46
C MET A 352 10.39 -7.24 0.28
N ILE A 353 9.43 -7.48 1.16
CA ILE A 353 8.25 -6.66 1.36
C ILE A 353 8.13 -6.39 2.87
N LEU A 354 8.07 -5.12 3.26
CA LEU A 354 8.03 -4.70 4.66
C LEU A 354 6.69 -4.04 4.98
N ARG A 355 6.13 -4.33 6.15
CA ARG A 355 4.97 -3.58 6.65
C ARG A 355 5.44 -2.19 7.06
N LYS A 356 4.84 -1.16 6.46
CA LYS A 356 5.28 0.23 6.62
C LYS A 356 5.22 0.70 8.08
N GLU A 357 4.12 0.39 8.76
CA GLU A 357 3.89 0.76 10.16
C GLU A 357 4.97 0.17 11.10
N ASP A 358 5.45 -1.04 10.84
CA ASP A 358 6.51 -1.67 11.63
C ASP A 358 7.88 -1.05 11.30
N LEU A 359 8.12 -0.71 10.02
CA LEU A 359 9.34 0.00 9.61
C LEU A 359 9.44 1.39 10.27
N GLU A 360 8.33 2.12 10.36
CA GLU A 360 8.27 3.45 11.01
C GLU A 360 8.52 3.40 12.52
N GLN A 361 8.39 2.23 13.14
CA GLN A 361 8.68 1.99 14.56
C GLN A 361 10.13 1.57 14.83
N VAL A 362 10.96 1.37 13.79
CA VAL A 362 12.37 1.01 13.97
C VAL A 362 13.13 2.17 14.64
N GLU A 363 13.73 1.88 15.79
CA GLU A 363 14.65 2.79 16.48
C GLU A 363 16.00 2.80 15.75
N GLN A 364 16.48 3.98 15.33
CA GLN A 364 17.75 4.16 14.57
C GLN A 364 17.78 3.48 13.18
N PRO A 365 16.82 3.77 12.27
CA PRO A 365 16.72 3.11 10.96
C PRO A 365 17.92 3.36 10.02
N ASP A 366 18.80 4.28 10.38
CA ASP A 366 20.02 4.68 9.69
C ASP A 366 21.31 4.10 10.32
N LEU A 367 21.22 3.26 11.35
CA LEU A 367 22.38 2.72 12.08
C LEU A 367 23.39 1.99 11.17
N PHE A 368 22.90 1.30 10.14
CA PHE A 368 23.72 0.56 9.18
C PHE A 368 23.65 1.16 7.77
N LEU A 369 23.28 2.44 7.65
CA LEU A 369 23.36 3.16 6.39
C LEU A 369 24.83 3.21 5.93
N ASP A 370 25.08 2.96 4.65
CA ASP A 370 26.42 2.78 4.01
C ASP A 370 27.05 1.39 4.15
N SER A 371 26.37 0.43 4.77
CA SER A 371 26.83 -0.97 4.85
C SER A 371 26.55 -1.79 3.57
N SER A 372 25.87 -1.23 2.57
CA SER A 372 25.24 -1.93 1.44
C SER A 372 24.05 -2.83 1.83
N PHE A 373 23.82 -3.05 3.12
CA PHE A 373 22.81 -3.96 3.67
C PHE A 373 21.92 -3.34 4.75
N ASN A 374 21.72 -2.01 4.75
CA ASN A 374 20.81 -1.36 5.71
C ASN A 374 19.39 -1.98 5.68
N GLN A 375 18.92 -2.37 4.50
CA GLN A 375 17.64 -3.07 4.31
C GLN A 375 17.55 -4.42 5.05
N MET A 376 18.68 -5.10 5.25
CA MET A 376 18.73 -6.31 6.07
C MET A 376 18.59 -5.94 7.55
N TYR A 377 19.33 -4.92 8.01
CA TYR A 377 19.20 -4.41 9.37
C TYR A 377 17.75 -4.04 9.72
N LEU A 378 17.06 -3.32 8.82
CA LEU A 378 15.66 -2.92 8.99
C LEU A 378 14.72 -4.12 9.19
N GLN A 379 14.93 -5.23 8.45
CA GLN A 379 14.16 -6.46 8.63
C GLN A 379 14.34 -7.04 10.04
N TYR A 380 15.58 -7.21 10.50
CA TYR A 380 15.82 -7.74 11.84
C TYR A 380 15.33 -6.78 12.94
N ALA A 381 15.42 -5.46 12.72
CA ALA A 381 14.88 -4.46 13.64
C ALA A 381 13.35 -4.57 13.77
N ILE A 382 12.63 -4.74 12.65
CA ILE A 382 11.18 -5.02 12.64
C ILE A 382 10.88 -6.27 13.47
N LEU A 383 11.65 -7.35 13.31
CA LEU A 383 11.44 -8.61 14.04
C LEU A 383 11.59 -8.50 15.56
N THR A 384 12.23 -7.43 16.07
CA THR A 384 12.30 -7.18 17.52
C THR A 384 10.98 -6.67 18.11
N LYS A 385 10.08 -6.12 17.29
CA LYS A 385 8.76 -5.59 17.70
C LYS A 385 7.62 -6.44 17.15
N ASN A 386 7.68 -6.79 15.85
CA ASN A 386 6.74 -7.70 15.19
C ASN A 386 7.49 -8.96 14.71
N PRO A 387 7.46 -10.06 15.49
CA PRO A 387 8.24 -11.26 15.17
C PRO A 387 7.68 -12.03 13.98
N LYS A 388 6.47 -11.75 13.51
CA LYS A 388 5.76 -12.56 12.51
C LYS A 388 6.17 -12.19 11.09
N PHE A 389 6.51 -13.19 10.30
CA PHE A 389 6.85 -13.04 8.88
C PHE A 389 6.24 -14.14 8.01
N CYS A 390 6.17 -13.88 6.72
CA CYS A 390 5.73 -14.83 5.69
C CYS A 390 6.88 -15.09 4.70
N VAL A 391 7.02 -16.33 4.25
CA VAL A 391 7.96 -16.75 3.20
C VAL A 391 7.18 -17.23 1.99
N VAL A 392 7.54 -16.72 0.82
CA VAL A 392 6.97 -17.06 -0.48
C VAL A 392 8.06 -17.75 -1.31
N ASN A 393 7.98 -19.07 -1.43
CA ASN A 393 8.91 -19.86 -2.23
C ASN A 393 8.46 -19.88 -3.69
N TRP A 394 8.86 -18.85 -4.44
CA TRP A 394 8.52 -18.74 -5.84
C TRP A 394 9.63 -17.98 -6.59
N SER A 395 10.12 -18.58 -7.67
CA SER A 395 10.97 -17.89 -8.65
C SER A 395 10.12 -16.90 -9.46
N MET A 396 10.03 -15.66 -8.99
CA MET A 396 9.18 -14.60 -9.54
C MET A 396 9.92 -13.60 -10.42
N PHE A 397 11.24 -13.74 -10.58
CA PHE A 397 12.06 -12.77 -11.29
C PHE A 397 12.95 -13.44 -12.34
N HIS A 398 13.14 -12.75 -13.45
CA HIS A 398 14.32 -12.86 -14.28
C HIS A 398 15.29 -11.75 -13.88
N PHE A 399 16.57 -12.07 -13.72
CA PHE A 399 17.59 -11.11 -13.28
C PHE A 399 18.46 -10.73 -14.48
N GLU A 400 18.81 -9.46 -14.62
CA GLU A 400 19.93 -9.09 -15.48
C GLU A 400 21.23 -9.61 -14.85
N GLY A 401 22.11 -10.22 -15.65
CA GLY A 401 23.41 -10.72 -15.20
C GLY A 401 24.41 -9.59 -14.91
N ASN A 402 24.07 -8.67 -14.00
CA ASN A 402 24.86 -7.49 -13.72
C ASN A 402 26.19 -7.85 -13.04
N GLN A 403 27.25 -7.18 -13.47
CA GLN A 403 28.57 -7.35 -12.86
C GLN A 403 28.60 -6.61 -11.51
N PRO A 404 28.98 -7.30 -10.41
CA PRO A 404 29.14 -6.63 -9.13
C PRO A 404 30.27 -5.60 -9.24
N SER A 405 29.97 -4.33 -8.97
CA SER A 405 30.93 -3.22 -9.11
C SER A 405 30.55 -2.03 -8.22
N GLY A 406 31.52 -1.15 -7.95
CA GLY A 406 31.31 0.07 -7.16
C GLY A 406 31.42 -0.11 -5.64
N TYR A 407 31.78 -1.31 -5.17
CA TYR A 407 32.02 -1.62 -3.75
C TYR A 407 33.11 -2.68 -3.60
N ASN A 408 33.66 -2.79 -2.39
CA ASN A 408 34.58 -3.86 -2.03
C ASN A 408 33.79 -5.12 -1.61
N PHE A 409 34.01 -6.23 -2.30
CA PHE A 409 33.23 -7.45 -2.11
C PHE A 409 33.32 -7.99 -0.68
N GLY A 410 34.53 -8.08 -0.12
CA GLY A 410 34.74 -8.58 1.25
C GLY A 410 34.12 -7.67 2.31
N GLU A 411 34.23 -6.35 2.16
CA GLU A 411 33.63 -5.40 3.10
C GLU A 411 32.10 -5.53 3.19
N VAL A 412 31.45 -5.83 2.06
CA VAL A 412 29.99 -5.98 2.03
C VAL A 412 29.56 -7.37 2.49
N VAL A 413 30.00 -8.43 1.81
CA VAL A 413 29.44 -9.78 2.04
C VAL A 413 29.99 -10.48 3.28
N ILE A 414 31.12 -10.03 3.84
CA ILE A 414 31.68 -10.55 5.09
C ILE A 414 31.46 -9.55 6.23
N ARG A 415 32.10 -8.37 6.17
CA ARG A 415 32.13 -7.45 7.32
C ARG A 415 30.73 -6.92 7.62
N SER A 416 30.09 -6.28 6.66
CA SER A 416 28.77 -5.66 6.84
C SER A 416 27.70 -6.68 7.21
N TYR A 417 27.65 -7.82 6.52
CA TYR A 417 26.71 -8.90 6.83
C TYR A 417 26.86 -9.43 8.27
N GLN A 418 28.10 -9.72 8.70
CA GLN A 418 28.35 -10.22 10.05
C GLN A 418 28.08 -9.15 11.12
N SER A 419 28.49 -7.90 10.89
CA SER A 419 28.25 -6.81 11.85
C SER A 419 26.76 -6.60 12.12
N ILE A 420 25.91 -6.73 11.10
CA ILE A 420 24.44 -6.65 11.27
C ILE A 420 23.93 -7.82 12.10
N LEU A 421 24.29 -9.06 11.77
CA LEU A 421 23.83 -10.23 12.54
C LEU A 421 24.29 -10.18 14.00
N SER A 422 25.55 -9.81 14.23
CA SER A 422 26.11 -9.65 15.58
C SER A 422 25.37 -8.59 16.40
N HIS A 423 24.86 -7.53 15.77
CA HIS A 423 24.06 -6.51 16.47
C HIS A 423 22.76 -7.06 17.08
N PHE A 424 22.23 -8.16 16.54
CA PHE A 424 21.01 -8.81 17.02
C PHE A 424 21.26 -9.99 17.97
N ILE A 425 22.52 -10.25 18.35
CA ILE A 425 22.83 -11.19 19.45
C ILE A 425 22.21 -10.63 20.75
N GLY A 426 21.40 -11.46 21.41
CA GLY A 426 20.61 -11.04 22.58
C GLY A 426 19.33 -10.27 22.24
N LYS A 427 19.04 -10.02 20.95
CA LYS A 427 17.83 -9.37 20.44
C LYS A 427 17.05 -10.30 19.49
N GLY A 428 17.05 -11.59 19.78
CA GLY A 428 16.38 -12.63 18.97
C GLY A 428 17.33 -13.59 18.24
N LEU A 429 18.64 -13.28 18.19
CA LEU A 429 19.68 -14.20 17.76
C LEU A 429 20.62 -14.58 18.92
N THR A 430 21.24 -15.75 18.81
CA THR A 430 22.34 -16.19 19.68
C THR A 430 23.67 -16.20 18.92
N GLU A 431 24.79 -16.30 19.65
CA GLU A 431 26.11 -16.50 19.03
C GLU A 431 26.15 -17.74 18.13
N ASP A 432 25.52 -18.83 18.55
CA ASP A 432 25.44 -20.07 17.76
C ASP A 432 24.67 -19.87 16.46
N ASN A 433 23.54 -19.14 16.48
CA ASN A 433 22.81 -18.83 15.25
C ASN A 433 23.69 -18.08 14.24
N VAL A 434 24.43 -17.08 14.72
CA VAL A 434 25.32 -16.27 13.86
C VAL A 434 26.51 -17.10 13.37
N ARG A 435 27.09 -17.98 14.20
CA ARG A 435 28.19 -18.87 13.81
C ARG A 435 27.75 -19.90 12.75
N GLU A 436 26.58 -20.50 12.91
CA GLU A 436 26.01 -21.43 11.93
C GLU A 436 25.76 -20.75 10.59
N GLU A 437 25.16 -19.55 10.59
CA GLU A 437 24.95 -18.79 9.36
C GLU A 437 26.27 -18.39 8.72
N LYS A 438 27.26 -17.98 9.51
CA LYS A 438 28.57 -17.58 9.02
C LYS A 438 29.25 -18.67 8.19
N MET A 439 29.14 -19.94 8.62
CA MET A 439 29.59 -21.08 7.83
C MET A 439 28.72 -21.29 6.59
N ARG A 440 27.39 -21.24 6.75
CA ARG A 440 26.42 -21.44 5.67
C ARG A 440 26.63 -20.44 4.53
N ALA A 441 26.65 -19.15 4.83
CA ALA A 441 26.85 -18.06 3.88
C ALA A 441 28.21 -18.14 3.17
N LEU A 442 29.27 -18.54 3.89
CA LEU A 442 30.59 -18.68 3.30
C LEU A 442 30.58 -19.67 2.12
N TYR A 443 30.03 -20.85 2.34
CA TYR A 443 30.08 -21.94 1.35
C TYR A 443 28.94 -21.87 0.33
N SER A 444 27.75 -21.41 0.71
CA SER A 444 26.60 -21.37 -0.19
C SER A 444 26.58 -20.14 -1.10
N TYR A 445 27.25 -19.05 -0.71
CA TYR A 445 27.17 -17.78 -1.41
C TYR A 445 28.53 -17.11 -1.64
N ILE A 446 29.29 -16.83 -0.57
CA ILE A 446 30.49 -15.97 -0.64
C ILE A 446 31.59 -16.59 -1.51
N LEU A 447 32.01 -17.83 -1.26
CA LEU A 447 33.04 -18.51 -2.05
C LEU A 447 32.59 -18.79 -3.50
N PRO A 448 31.35 -19.26 -3.77
CA PRO A 448 30.84 -19.36 -5.13
C PRO A 448 30.91 -18.04 -5.91
N TRP A 449 30.50 -16.92 -5.30
CA TRP A 449 30.58 -15.60 -5.94
C TRP A 449 32.02 -15.12 -6.12
N PHE A 450 32.88 -15.29 -5.12
CA PHE A 450 34.30 -14.95 -5.22
C PHE A 450 34.98 -15.70 -6.38
N ARG A 451 34.72 -17.01 -6.49
CA ARG A 451 35.17 -17.83 -7.61
C ARG A 451 34.64 -17.30 -8.95
N GLY A 452 33.36 -16.93 -9.00
CA GLY A 452 32.73 -16.37 -10.19
C GLY A 452 33.34 -15.02 -10.62
N ILE A 453 33.61 -14.13 -9.67
CA ILE A 453 34.26 -12.84 -9.91
C ILE A 453 35.63 -13.05 -10.57
N ILE A 454 36.43 -13.98 -10.03
CA ILE A 454 37.76 -14.30 -10.56
C ILE A 454 37.67 -14.97 -11.94
N ALA A 455 36.87 -16.04 -12.06
CA ALA A 455 36.78 -16.83 -13.29
C ALA A 455 36.27 -16.00 -14.48
N ASN A 456 35.33 -15.07 -14.23
CA ASN A 456 34.77 -14.20 -15.26
C ASN A 456 35.50 -12.84 -15.38
N ARG A 457 36.54 -12.61 -14.58
CA ARG A 457 37.34 -11.36 -14.58
C ARG A 457 36.48 -10.09 -14.42
N TYR A 458 35.54 -10.12 -13.48
CA TYR A 458 34.71 -8.95 -13.17
C TYR A 458 35.56 -7.83 -12.55
N ARG A 459 35.16 -6.57 -12.78
CA ARG A 459 35.86 -5.38 -12.24
C ARG A 459 35.52 -5.07 -10.78
N THR A 460 35.05 -6.08 -10.04
CA THR A 460 34.71 -5.96 -8.63
C THR A 460 35.97 -5.72 -7.81
N ASP A 461 35.92 -4.79 -6.86
CA ASP A 461 37.03 -4.62 -5.93
C ASP A 461 37.06 -5.79 -4.95
N ILE A 462 38.08 -6.63 -5.07
CA ILE A 462 38.37 -7.75 -4.16
C ILE A 462 39.66 -7.50 -3.37
N SER A 463 40.18 -6.27 -3.40
CA SER A 463 41.31 -5.90 -2.55
C SER A 463 40.96 -6.17 -1.09
N ARG A 464 41.93 -6.61 -0.29
CA ARG A 464 41.73 -6.95 1.13
C ARG A 464 40.76 -8.11 1.41
N PHE A 465 40.26 -8.85 0.41
CA PHE A 465 39.33 -9.96 0.66
C PHE A 465 39.92 -11.00 1.62
N GLU A 466 41.19 -11.37 1.42
CA GLU A 466 41.91 -12.27 2.35
C GLU A 466 42.02 -11.67 3.76
N ASP A 467 42.42 -10.41 3.89
CA ASP A 467 42.57 -9.74 5.19
C ASP A 467 41.25 -9.71 5.96
N ILE A 468 40.16 -9.35 5.28
CA ILE A 468 38.81 -9.28 5.86
C ILE A 468 38.31 -10.68 6.22
N PHE A 469 38.54 -11.66 5.35
CA PHE A 469 38.24 -13.06 5.66
C PHE A 469 39.00 -13.50 6.93
N SER A 470 40.30 -13.20 7.03
CA SER A 470 41.12 -13.53 8.20
C SER A 470 40.79 -12.73 9.46
N GLU A 471 40.21 -11.54 9.36
CA GLU A 471 39.70 -10.81 10.52
C GLU A 471 38.47 -11.49 11.11
N HIS A 472 37.58 -11.97 10.24
CA HIS A 472 36.30 -12.51 10.65
C HIS A 472 36.33 -14.00 10.93
N TYR A 473 37.11 -14.81 10.20
CA TYR A 473 37.01 -16.27 10.22
C TYR A 473 38.15 -16.99 10.95
N ARG A 474 39.17 -16.30 11.47
CA ARG A 474 40.39 -16.93 12.03
C ARG A 474 40.15 -17.96 13.13
N ASP A 475 39.14 -17.74 13.95
CA ASP A 475 38.81 -18.63 15.07
C ASP A 475 37.84 -19.77 14.68
N GLU A 476 37.43 -19.84 13.41
CA GLU A 476 36.51 -20.87 12.92
C GLU A 476 37.26 -22.16 12.56
N PRO A 477 36.67 -23.35 12.82
CA PRO A 477 37.36 -24.63 12.59
C PRO A 477 37.67 -24.93 11.11
N TYR A 478 36.99 -24.24 10.18
CA TYR A 478 37.16 -24.39 8.74
C TYR A 478 38.03 -23.28 8.11
N TYR A 479 38.65 -22.42 8.93
CA TYR A 479 39.44 -21.27 8.49
C TYR A 479 40.56 -21.63 7.51
N GLU A 480 41.46 -22.54 7.91
CA GLU A 480 42.64 -22.88 7.10
C GLU A 480 42.27 -23.49 5.75
N GLN A 481 41.21 -24.30 5.72
CA GLN A 481 40.70 -24.89 4.48
C GLN A 481 40.17 -23.82 3.54
N ALA A 482 39.33 -22.91 4.03
CA ALA A 482 38.76 -21.84 3.22
C ALA A 482 39.81 -20.81 2.79
N LEU A 483 40.78 -20.48 3.65
CA LEU A 483 41.91 -19.59 3.31
C LEU A 483 42.75 -20.16 2.17
N SER A 484 43.05 -21.47 2.22
CA SER A 484 43.78 -22.18 1.17
C SER A 484 43.03 -22.11 -0.17
N GLU A 485 41.71 -22.26 -0.15
CA GLU A 485 40.86 -22.10 -1.35
C GLU A 485 40.92 -20.67 -1.91
N ILE A 486 40.76 -19.66 -1.06
CA ILE A 486 40.82 -18.23 -1.44
C ILE A 486 42.15 -17.89 -2.11
N ARG A 487 43.27 -18.33 -1.53
CA ARG A 487 44.61 -18.11 -2.08
C ARG A 487 44.82 -18.83 -3.41
N THR A 488 44.32 -20.06 -3.53
CA THR A 488 44.39 -20.84 -4.78
C THR A 488 43.63 -20.14 -5.91
N LEU A 489 42.42 -19.64 -5.63
CA LEU A 489 41.62 -18.88 -6.59
C LEU A 489 42.30 -17.57 -6.99
N THR A 490 42.93 -16.88 -6.05
CA THR A 490 43.61 -15.60 -6.32
C THR A 490 44.86 -15.81 -7.18
N ALA A 491 45.63 -16.88 -6.92
CA ALA A 491 46.83 -17.21 -7.70
C ALA A 491 46.51 -17.55 -9.16
N SER A 492 45.41 -18.26 -9.43
CA SER A 492 44.99 -18.59 -10.80
C SER A 492 44.49 -17.39 -11.61
N SER A 493 44.24 -16.25 -10.97
CA SER A 493 43.87 -14.99 -11.64
C SER A 493 45.09 -14.21 -12.17
N GLN A 494 46.28 -14.47 -11.62
CA GLN A 494 47.54 -13.79 -11.94
C GLN A 494 48.38 -14.51 -13.00
N SER A 495 48.01 -15.76 -13.34
CA SER A 495 48.52 -16.55 -14.46
C SER A 495 47.65 -16.38 -15.71
#